data_AF-A0A6I3V0A4-F1
#
_entry.id   AF-A0A6I3V0A4-F1
#
_cell.length_a   1.000
_cell.length_b   1.000
_cell.length_c   1.000
_cell.angle_alpha   90.00
_cell.angle_beta   90.00
_cell.angle_gamma   90.00
#
_symmetry.space_group_name_H-M   'P 1'
#
loop_
_entity.id
_entity.type
_entity.pdbx_description
1 polymer ?
#
loop_
_entity_poly.entity_id
_entity_poly.type
_entity_poly.pdbx_seq_one_letter_code
_entity_poly.pdbx_strand_id
1 'polypeptide(L)'
;DKQSIAGSPYSIGVYDRLTSPSWKYPSMVLPLLTLPEKSVFIIANISTIGFGAYDRYRSKEHPAGTDLNDYVEKKAKEAAVRFRDHYDYW
;
A
#
# COMPACT_ATOMS: atom_id res chain seq x y z
N ASP A 1 15.23 -4.29 13.70
CA ASP A 1 15.59 -4.10 12.27
C ASP A 1 15.68 -2.64 11.89
N LYS A 2 16.47 -2.29 10.87
CA LYS A 2 16.61 -0.90 10.38
C LYS A 2 15.28 -0.33 9.87
N GLN A 3 14.41 -1.19 9.34
CA GLN A 3 13.14 -0.82 8.70
C GLN A 3 12.08 -0.29 9.68
N SER A 4 12.19 -0.63 10.97
CA SER A 4 11.24 -0.19 12.00
C SER A 4 11.62 1.14 12.65
N ILE A 5 12.75 1.74 12.28
CA ILE A 5 13.21 3.01 12.83
C ILE A 5 12.46 4.15 12.11
N ALA A 6 11.49 4.73 12.80
CA ALA A 6 10.69 5.84 12.30
C ALA A 6 11.55 7.04 11.92
N GLY A 7 11.19 7.72 10.83
CA GLY A 7 11.91 8.89 10.31
C GLY A 7 13.31 8.60 9.74
N SER A 8 13.77 7.34 9.76
CA SER A 8 15.00 6.96 9.08
C SER A 8 14.78 6.81 7.57
N PRO A 9 15.83 6.97 6.74
CA PRO A 9 15.76 6.69 5.30
C PRO A 9 15.35 5.25 4.95
N TYR A 10 15.45 4.33 5.93
CA TYR A 10 15.15 2.92 5.77
C TYR A 10 13.74 2.56 6.25
N SER A 11 12.99 3.51 6.81
CA SER A 11 11.63 3.27 7.30
C SER A 11 10.72 2.75 6.18
N ILE A 12 10.00 1.67 6.47
CA ILE A 12 8.95 1.14 5.58
C ILE A 12 7.58 1.72 5.91
N GLY A 13 7.48 2.55 6.96
CA GLY A 13 6.24 3.21 7.35
C GLY A 13 5.69 4.05 6.21
N VAL A 14 4.40 3.88 5.89
CA VAL A 14 3.76 4.60 4.77
C VAL A 14 3.85 6.10 4.96
N TYR A 15 3.57 6.60 6.16
CA TYR A 15 3.64 8.03 6.46
C TYR A 15 5.05 8.59 6.23
N ASP A 16 6.06 8.00 6.86
CA ASP A 16 7.47 8.40 6.74
C ASP A 16 7.94 8.47 5.27
N ARG A 17 7.50 7.51 4.46
CA ARG A 17 7.82 7.46 3.03
C ARG A 17 7.14 8.55 2.23
N LEU A 18 5.86 8.82 2.50
CA LEU A 18 5.10 9.86 1.79
C LEU A 18 5.50 11.28 2.20
N THR A 19 6.01 11.46 3.42
CA THR A 19 6.53 12.74 3.90
C THR A 19 8.03 12.90 3.68
N SER A 20 8.70 11.91 3.10
CA SER A 20 10.14 11.99 2.78
C SER A 20 10.40 13.13 1.79
N PRO A 21 11.48 13.91 1.96
CA PRO A 21 11.87 14.96 1.01
C PRO A 21 12.10 14.45 -0.42
N SER A 22 12.44 13.16 -0.58
CA SER A 22 12.64 12.54 -1.90
C SER A 22 11.33 12.13 -2.60
N TRP A 23 10.20 12.20 -1.91
CA TRP A 23 8.91 11.80 -2.47
C TRP A 23 8.36 12.88 -3.40
N LYS A 24 7.99 12.47 -4.62
CA LYS A 24 7.54 13.40 -5.67
C LYS A 24 6.14 13.96 -5.44
N TYR A 25 5.31 13.29 -4.64
CA TYR A 25 3.89 13.60 -4.49
C TYR A 25 3.46 13.81 -3.02
N PRO A 26 4.05 14.77 -2.30
CA PRO A 26 3.73 15.00 -0.89
C PRO A 26 2.27 15.42 -0.66
N SER A 27 1.63 16.02 -1.67
CA SER A 27 0.21 16.39 -1.64
C SER A 27 -0.74 15.18 -1.55
N MET A 28 -0.27 13.94 -1.76
CA MET A 28 -1.10 12.74 -1.64
C MET A 28 -1.47 12.37 -0.21
N VAL A 29 -0.74 12.86 0.81
CA VAL A 29 -1.00 12.48 2.21
C VAL A 29 -2.40 12.91 2.66
N LEU A 30 -2.80 14.14 2.36
CA LEU A 30 -4.08 14.67 2.81
C LEU A 30 -5.28 13.91 2.20
N PRO A 31 -5.37 13.71 0.88
CA PRO A 31 -6.43 12.89 0.27
C PRO A 31 -6.54 11.48 0.84
N LEU A 32 -5.42 10.84 1.21
CA LEU A 32 -5.40 9.49 1.78
C LEU A 32 -5.95 9.45 3.21
N LEU A 33 -5.81 10.55 3.98
CA LEU A 33 -6.38 10.67 5.32
C LEU A 33 -7.88 10.98 5.30
N THR A 34 -8.38 11.56 4.21
CA THR A 34 -9.78 12.00 4.07
C THR A 34 -10.61 11.07 3.19
N LEU A 35 -10.22 9.79 3.06
CA LEU A 35 -10.96 8.83 2.25
C LEU A 35 -12.32 8.51 2.91
N PRO A 36 -13.44 8.61 2.18
CA PRO A 36 -14.77 8.36 2.74
C PRO A 36 -15.03 6.86 3.00
N GLU A 37 -14.41 5.99 2.20
CA GLU A 37 -14.59 4.54 2.23
C GLU A 37 -13.28 3.83 1.87
N LYS A 38 -13.21 2.50 2.09
CA LYS A 38 -12.07 1.66 1.69
C LYS A 38 -11.96 1.56 0.16
N SER A 39 -11.43 2.60 -0.47
CA SER A 39 -11.35 2.72 -1.92
C SER A 39 -9.96 2.38 -2.49
N VAL A 40 -8.92 2.48 -1.67
CA VAL A 40 -7.53 2.22 -2.07
C VAL A 40 -6.80 1.33 -1.07
N PHE A 41 -5.81 0.60 -1.56
CA PHE A 41 -4.84 -0.12 -0.75
C PHE A 41 -3.42 0.32 -1.11
N ILE A 42 -2.53 0.23 -0.13
CA ILE A 42 -1.13 0.59 -0.27
C ILE A 42 -0.30 -0.62 0.13
N ILE A 43 0.65 -1.00 -0.72
CA ILE A 43 1.66 -2.01 -0.41
C ILE A 43 3.00 -1.30 -0.32
N ALA A 44 3.55 -1.19 0.89
CA ALA A 44 4.87 -0.65 1.14
C ALA A 44 5.80 -1.77 1.62
N ASN A 45 6.94 -1.94 0.94
CA ASN A 45 8.02 -2.85 1.34
C ASN A 45 9.36 -2.10 1.35
N ILE A 46 10.49 -2.81 1.50
CA ILE A 46 11.82 -2.18 1.61
C ILE A 46 12.19 -1.27 0.43
N SER A 47 11.70 -1.51 -0.78
CA SER A 47 12.12 -0.80 -1.99
C SER A 47 10.98 -0.02 -2.65
N THR A 48 9.76 -0.54 -2.59
CA THR A 48 8.63 0.00 -3.35
C THR A 48 7.46 0.41 -2.47
N ILE A 49 6.72 1.40 -2.96
CA ILE A 49 5.40 1.80 -2.46
C ILE A 49 4.43 1.76 -3.65
N GLY A 50 3.49 0.82 -3.61
CA GLY A 50 2.49 0.60 -4.63
C GLY A 50 1.12 1.06 -4.16
N PHE A 51 0.38 1.72 -5.05
CA PHE A 51 -1.00 2.13 -4.83
C PHE A 51 -1.93 1.32 -5.72
N GLY A 52 -3.05 0.88 -5.18
CA GLY A 52 -4.11 0.22 -5.93
C GLY A 52 -5.48 0.69 -5.48
N ALA A 53 -6.46 0.60 -6.38
CA ALA A 53 -7.86 0.92 -6.11
C ALA A 53 -8.70 -0.35 -6.08
N TYR A 54 -9.65 -0.44 -5.13
CA TYR A 54 -10.57 -1.58 -5.02
C TYR A 54 -11.45 -1.70 -6.27
N ASP A 55 -11.91 -0.56 -6.81
CA ASP A 55 -12.71 -0.52 -8.04
C ASP A 55 -12.02 -1.15 -9.25
N ARG A 56 -10.69 -1.27 -9.25
CA ARG A 56 -9.96 -1.92 -10.34
C ARG A 56 -10.21 -3.43 -10.41
N TYR A 57 -10.60 -4.03 -9.30
CA TYR A 57 -10.90 -5.45 -9.17
C TYR A 57 -12.41 -5.74 -9.14
N ARG A 58 -13.24 -4.69 -9.21
CA ARG A 58 -14.69 -4.83 -9.26
C ARG A 58 -15.09 -5.48 -10.58
N SER A 59 -15.83 -6.57 -10.49
CA SER A 59 -16.32 -7.31 -11.66
C SER A 59 -17.71 -7.88 -11.40
N LYS A 60 -18.24 -8.69 -12.32
CA LYS A 60 -19.50 -9.42 -12.10
C LYS A 60 -19.34 -10.48 -11.02
N GLU A 61 -18.16 -11.08 -10.93
CA GLU A 61 -17.77 -12.09 -9.95
C GLU A 61 -17.50 -11.47 -8.57
N HIS A 62 -16.96 -10.24 -8.54
CA HIS A 62 -16.67 -9.48 -7.32
C HIS A 62 -17.38 -8.12 -7.35
N PRO A 63 -18.69 -8.06 -7.08
CA PRO A 63 -19.43 -6.81 -7.00
C PRO A 63 -19.00 -5.98 -5.78
N ALA A 64 -19.26 -4.67 -5.81
CA ALA A 64 -18.96 -3.81 -4.67
C ALA A 64 -19.67 -4.28 -3.39
N GLY A 65 -18.93 -4.26 -2.29
CA GLY A 65 -19.38 -4.77 -1.00
C GLY A 65 -18.27 -5.52 -0.28
N THR A 66 -18.64 -6.33 0.70
CA THR A 66 -17.71 -7.12 1.51
C THR A 66 -16.92 -8.14 0.69
N ASP A 67 -17.54 -8.79 -0.31
CA ASP A 67 -16.86 -9.78 -1.15
C ASP A 67 -15.65 -9.19 -1.90
N LEU A 68 -15.84 -8.05 -2.57
CA LEU A 68 -14.73 -7.33 -3.23
C LEU A 68 -13.66 -6.92 -2.21
N ASN A 69 -14.07 -6.45 -1.03
CA ASN A 69 -13.13 -6.00 -0.02
C ASN A 69 -12.22 -7.13 0.48
N ASP A 70 -12.82 -8.28 0.80
CA ASP A 70 -12.11 -9.45 1.29
C ASP A 70 -11.20 -10.04 0.20
N TYR A 71 -11.69 -10.07 -1.04
CA TYR A 71 -10.90 -10.50 -2.20
C TYR A 71 -9.65 -9.62 -2.39
N VAL A 72 -9.83 -8.30 -2.43
CA VAL A 72 -8.73 -7.34 -2.63
C VAL A 72 -7.75 -7.40 -1.46
N GLU A 73 -8.24 -7.46 -0.21
CA GLU A 73 -7.37 -7.55 0.97
C GLU A 73 -6.53 -8.82 0.95
N LYS A 74 -7.12 -9.97 0.61
CA LYS A 74 -6.39 -11.23 0.46
C LYS A 74 -5.32 -11.12 -0.63
N LYS A 75 -5.68 -10.60 -1.81
CA LYS A 75 -4.73 -10.46 -2.92
C LYS A 75 -3.62 -9.46 -2.63
N ALA A 76 -3.91 -8.37 -1.93
CA ALA A 76 -2.92 -7.40 -1.49
C ALA A 76 -1.93 -8.01 -0.50
N LYS A 77 -2.40 -8.82 0.47
CA LYS A 77 -1.52 -9.56 1.39
C LYS A 77 -0.63 -10.58 0.66
N GLU A 78 -1.20 -11.37 -0.25
CA GLU A 78 -0.43 -12.32 -1.09
C GLU A 78 0.62 -11.60 -1.95
N ALA A 79 0.30 -10.42 -2.48
CA ALA A 79 1.24 -9.60 -3.25
C ALA A 79 2.34 -9.00 -2.37
N ALA A 80 2.01 -8.49 -1.18
CA ALA A 80 2.97 -7.95 -0.23
C ALA A 80 4.02 -8.98 0.18
N VAL A 81 3.60 -10.22 0.45
CA VAL A 81 4.51 -11.35 0.74
C VAL A 81 5.44 -11.62 -0.44
N ARG A 82 4.89 -11.75 -1.66
CA ARG A 82 5.70 -11.99 -2.86
C ARG A 82 6.71 -10.89 -3.14
N PHE A 83 6.34 -9.62 -2.96
CA PHE A 83 7.26 -8.50 -3.14
C PHE A 83 8.35 -8.48 -2.07
N ARG A 84 8.01 -8.77 -0.80
CA ARG A 84 9.01 -8.94 0.27
C ARG A 84 9.98 -10.05 -0.09
N ASP A 85 9.49 -11.25 -0.36
CA ASP A 85 10.33 -12.43 -0.61
C ASP A 85 11.25 -12.22 -1.83
N HIS A 86 10.78 -11.50 -2.84
CA HIS A 86 11.62 -11.09 -3.97
C HIS A 86 12.80 -10.21 -3.54
N TYR A 87 12.55 -9.18 -2.72
CA TYR A 87 13.61 -8.29 -2.23
C TYR A 87 14.44 -8.88 -1.08
N ASP A 88 13.97 -9.92 -0.41
CA ASP A 88 14.78 -10.67 0.55
C ASP A 88 15.80 -11.59 -0.17
N TYR A 89 15.47 -12.05 -1.38
CA TYR A 89 16.37 -12.86 -2.20
C TYR A 89 17.46 -12.02 -2.89
N TRP A 90 17.11 -10.83 -3.38
CA TRP A 90 18.00 -9.91 -4.09
C TRP A 90 18.85 -9.05 -3.14
#